data_AF-A0A7S1TA21-F1
#
_entry.id   AF-A0A7S1TA21-F1
#
_cell.length_a   1.000
_cell.length_b   1.000
_cell.length_c   1.000
_cell.angle_alpha   90.00
_cell.angle_beta   90.00
_cell.angle_gamma   90.00
#
_symmetry.space_group_name_H-M   'P 1'
#
loop_
_entity.id
_entity.type
_entity.pdbx_description
1 polymer ?
#
loop_
_entity_poly.entity_id
_entity_poly.type
_entity_poly.pdbx_seq_one_letter_code
_entity_poly.pdbx_strand_id
1 'polypeptide(L)'
;MTGCFSCFSLPKVKHDVKEFKAPGVSSGRSIKERARPLTGNKSANDKHSNVLLKQSKKGAAGVLTAVEELSTQEWCSGLTDGAVRARASAINCCIDTLLAPVIGAVEAMVGKPGKGAEGGWEVLQLRDIVKMATAVAESATSCSMVRLGEGVDRLLSLLLSIWKECDPRWESARGTTFQNQSINMLLGMVSIVLCRQVAHDSESVWRQRQTEWHLVRGAFGLEGAGLGVALSPPNKSLLVYLLNASEHGEGKLSLRVQRELALHETVTHLQYAGKLFTHTGAVKVFPLFMVPGENGAVEAGEGHGPRKEFFVEAGAGMVHDKKELRGNPPIFTYVRSAGQYSLNLSLPRSAEMEALAWTAGWIAGQTVANRSLLGAPLPLLLFERLLRGDKFEVDMGVLDAFDPEAALAIKNTTRLQEAEFRQMLDLEDCAGMTRDEYT
;
A
#
# COMPACT_ATOMS: atom_id res chain seq x y z
N MET A 1 20.11 -39.51 14.93
CA MET A 1 21.10 -39.94 13.91
C MET A 1 21.72 -38.70 13.31
N THR A 2 22.90 -38.34 13.82
CA THR A 2 23.67 -37.16 13.43
C THR A 2 24.57 -37.49 12.25
N GLY A 3 24.32 -36.89 11.10
CA GLY A 3 25.11 -37.04 9.88
C GLY A 3 25.81 -35.74 9.50
N CYS A 4 27.14 -35.77 9.59
CA CYS A 4 28.11 -34.80 9.09
C CYS A 4 27.91 -34.53 7.58
N PHE A 5 27.99 -33.26 7.15
CA PHE A 5 28.43 -32.94 5.80
C PHE A 5 29.33 -31.71 5.82
N SER A 6 30.60 -31.96 5.51
CA SER A 6 31.65 -31.00 5.25
C SER A 6 31.88 -30.84 3.74
N CYS A 7 32.38 -29.66 3.37
CA CYS A 7 33.18 -29.34 2.17
C CYS A 7 32.44 -29.11 0.83
N PHE A 8 32.23 -27.83 0.49
CA PHE A 8 32.50 -27.32 -0.86
C PHE A 8 33.09 -25.91 -0.79
N SER A 9 34.32 -25.77 -1.28
CA SER A 9 34.98 -24.48 -1.50
C SER A 9 34.67 -24.01 -2.92
N LEU A 10 34.10 -22.82 -3.06
CA LEU A 10 33.92 -22.16 -4.37
C LEU A 10 35.09 -21.21 -4.66
N PRO A 11 35.51 -21.06 -5.93
CA PRO A 11 36.63 -20.21 -6.30
C PRO A 11 36.27 -18.73 -6.18
N LYS A 12 37.21 -17.94 -5.66
CA LYS A 12 37.14 -16.46 -5.67
C LYS A 12 37.43 -15.96 -7.09
N VAL A 13 36.42 -15.47 -7.79
CA VAL A 13 36.60 -14.69 -9.02
C VAL A 13 36.75 -13.22 -8.63
N LYS A 14 37.88 -12.61 -9.01
CA LYS A 14 38.07 -11.16 -8.94
C LYS A 14 37.44 -10.53 -10.19
N HIS A 15 36.50 -9.62 -10.00
CA HIS A 15 36.01 -8.76 -11.07
C HIS A 15 36.45 -7.31 -10.82
N ASP A 16 37.18 -6.76 -11.80
CA ASP A 16 37.46 -5.33 -11.89
C ASP A 16 36.17 -4.60 -12.27
N VAL A 17 35.74 -3.70 -11.39
CA VAL A 17 34.55 -2.85 -11.57
C VAL A 17 35.00 -1.54 -12.22
N LYS A 18 34.50 -1.24 -13.42
CA LYS A 18 34.53 0.11 -13.99
C LYS A 18 33.21 0.81 -13.67
N GLU A 19 33.28 1.89 -12.92
CA GLU A 19 32.14 2.77 -12.62
C GLU A 19 31.60 3.42 -13.90
N PHE A 20 30.30 3.29 -14.14
CA PHE A 20 29.59 3.99 -15.21
C PHE A 20 28.67 5.06 -14.58
N LYS A 21 28.88 6.33 -14.95
CA LYS A 21 28.06 7.46 -14.49
C LYS A 21 26.75 7.54 -15.27
N ALA A 22 25.62 7.62 -14.56
CA ALA A 22 24.31 7.86 -15.14
C ALA A 22 24.12 9.35 -15.53
N PRO A 23 23.39 9.66 -16.62
CA PRO A 23 23.11 11.03 -17.04
C PRO A 23 21.94 11.65 -16.25
N GLY A 24 22.07 12.95 -15.97
CA GLY A 24 21.13 13.73 -15.17
C GLY A 24 19.80 14.01 -15.88
N VAL A 25 18.72 13.99 -15.10
CA VAL A 25 17.37 14.39 -15.54
C VAL A 25 17.10 15.80 -15.03
N SER A 26 16.79 16.70 -15.96
CA SER A 26 16.49 18.11 -15.72
C SER A 26 15.02 18.34 -15.33
N SER A 27 14.85 19.29 -14.43
CA SER A 27 13.60 19.79 -13.87
C SER A 27 12.80 20.68 -14.84
N GLY A 28 11.47 20.68 -14.71
CA GLY A 28 10.68 21.90 -14.79
C GLY A 28 9.34 21.82 -15.52
N ARG A 29 8.25 22.11 -14.79
CA ARG A 29 7.27 23.16 -15.11
C ARG A 29 6.23 23.30 -13.98
N SER A 30 6.15 24.50 -13.41
CA SER A 30 5.17 24.89 -12.39
C SER A 30 3.89 25.37 -13.08
N ILE A 31 2.75 24.77 -12.79
CA ILE A 31 1.42 25.27 -13.17
C ILE A 31 0.92 26.16 -12.02
N LYS A 32 0.74 27.46 -12.29
CA LYS A 32 0.07 28.39 -11.38
C LYS A 32 -1.42 28.40 -11.70
N GLU A 33 -2.24 27.72 -10.91
CA GLU A 33 -3.70 27.92 -10.92
C GLU A 33 -4.08 29.09 -10.00
N ARG A 34 -4.73 30.10 -10.57
CA ARG A 34 -5.36 31.21 -9.84
C ARG A 34 -6.75 30.78 -9.39
N ALA A 35 -6.91 30.47 -8.11
CA ALA A 35 -8.23 30.38 -7.49
C ALA A 35 -8.83 31.78 -7.30
N ARG A 36 -10.06 32.00 -7.77
CA ARG A 36 -10.87 33.20 -7.46
C ARG A 36 -11.54 33.02 -6.09
N PRO A 37 -11.62 34.07 -5.25
CA PRO A 37 -12.31 33.98 -3.97
C PRO A 37 -13.83 34.04 -4.19
N LEU A 38 -14.55 33.04 -3.69
CA LEU A 38 -16.00 33.08 -3.54
C LEU A 38 -16.32 33.84 -2.25
N THR A 39 -17.00 34.99 -2.37
CA THR A 39 -17.51 35.76 -1.24
C THR A 39 -18.88 35.19 -0.84
N GLY A 40 -18.90 34.38 0.22
CA GLY A 40 -20.11 33.86 0.85
C GLY A 40 -20.02 34.00 2.38
N ASN A 41 -21.17 34.05 3.05
CA ASN A 41 -21.32 34.26 4.49
C ASN A 41 -20.41 33.34 5.31
N LYS A 42 -19.53 33.95 6.12
CA LYS A 42 -18.61 33.25 7.03
C LYS A 42 -19.41 32.53 8.11
N SER A 43 -19.64 31.24 7.92
CA SER A 43 -20.19 30.39 8.97
C SER A 43 -19.18 30.26 10.12
N ALA A 44 -19.64 29.89 11.33
CA ALA A 44 -18.75 29.62 12.46
C ALA A 44 -17.63 28.63 12.11
N ASN A 45 -17.88 27.71 11.17
CA ASN A 45 -16.93 26.71 10.70
C ASN A 45 -15.68 27.30 10.02
N ASP A 46 -15.78 28.46 9.35
CA ASP A 46 -14.61 29.09 8.69
C ASP A 46 -13.65 29.73 9.70
N LYS A 47 -14.11 30.03 10.92
CA LYS A 47 -13.26 30.66 11.94
C LYS A 47 -12.18 29.69 12.43
N HIS A 48 -12.47 28.40 12.55
CA HIS A 48 -11.56 27.41 13.14
C HIS A 48 -10.34 27.13 12.25
N SER A 49 -10.56 26.87 10.96
CA SER A 49 -9.45 26.65 10.01
C SER A 49 -8.53 27.88 9.91
N ASN A 50 -9.11 29.09 10.03
CA ASN A 50 -8.35 30.33 10.05
C ASN A 50 -7.53 30.53 11.33
N VAL A 51 -7.98 30.04 12.48
CA VAL A 51 -7.19 30.06 13.73
C VAL A 51 -5.97 29.16 13.57
N LEU A 52 -6.14 27.94 13.06
CA LEU A 52 -5.03 27.00 12.85
C LEU A 52 -3.98 27.54 11.91
N LEU A 53 -4.40 28.10 10.78
CA LEU A 53 -3.49 28.72 9.80
C LEU A 53 -2.79 29.98 10.33
N LYS A 54 -3.37 30.67 11.33
CA LYS A 54 -2.72 31.80 11.99
C LYS A 54 -1.73 31.33 13.05
N GLN A 55 -2.03 30.25 13.77
CA GLN A 55 -1.16 29.70 14.82
C GLN A 55 0.02 28.93 14.23
N SER A 56 -0.13 28.26 13.08
CA SER A 56 1.01 27.64 12.38
C SER A 56 2.12 28.64 12.02
N LYS A 57 1.76 29.90 11.77
CA LYS A 57 2.71 30.99 11.54
C LYS A 57 3.51 31.40 12.80
N LYS A 58 3.09 30.98 13.99
CA LYS A 58 3.82 31.18 15.25
C LYS A 58 4.79 30.03 15.56
N GLY A 59 4.98 29.10 14.63
CA GLY A 59 5.85 27.93 14.81
C GLY A 59 5.22 26.85 15.69
N ALA A 60 6.04 25.84 16.03
CA ALA A 60 5.58 24.62 16.70
C ALA A 60 4.89 24.86 18.06
N ALA A 61 5.40 25.80 18.88
CA ALA A 61 4.79 26.12 20.16
C ALA A 61 3.36 26.67 19.99
N GLY A 62 3.14 27.54 19.00
CA GLY A 62 1.81 28.05 18.68
C GLY A 62 0.87 26.96 18.14
N VAL A 63 1.39 26.02 17.36
CA VAL A 63 0.63 24.85 16.89
C VAL A 63 0.19 23.98 18.06
N LEU A 64 1.07 23.66 19.01
CA LEU A 64 0.72 22.80 20.14
C LEU A 64 -0.38 23.40 21.02
N THR A 65 -0.34 24.72 21.27
CA THR A 65 -1.44 25.41 21.96
C THR A 65 -2.74 25.32 21.14
N ALA A 66 -2.67 25.47 19.82
CA ALA A 66 -3.85 25.32 18.96
C ALA A 66 -4.39 23.87 18.96
N VAL A 67 -3.53 22.85 19.06
CA VAL A 67 -3.93 21.44 19.18
C VAL A 67 -4.70 21.21 20.49
N GLU A 68 -4.22 21.77 21.59
CA GLU A 68 -4.92 21.71 22.88
C GLU A 68 -6.30 22.36 22.78
N GLU A 69 -6.41 23.55 22.19
CA GLU A 69 -7.70 24.22 21.95
C GLU A 69 -8.65 23.37 21.08
N LEU A 70 -8.17 22.80 19.98
CA LEU A 70 -8.97 21.95 19.09
C LEU A 70 -9.48 20.67 19.75
N SER A 71 -8.68 20.06 20.62
CA SER A 71 -9.01 18.80 21.27
C SER A 71 -10.18 18.93 22.26
N THR A 72 -10.48 20.16 22.69
CA THR A 72 -11.58 20.46 23.63
C THR A 72 -12.88 20.89 22.93
N GLN A 73 -12.85 21.11 21.62
CA GLN A 73 -14.03 21.54 20.87
C GLN A 73 -14.88 20.33 20.47
N GLU A 74 -16.20 20.41 20.68
CA GLU A 74 -17.13 19.44 20.10
C GLU A 74 -17.16 19.60 18.58
N TRP A 75 -16.84 18.52 17.87
CA TRP A 75 -16.90 18.46 16.42
C TRP A 75 -18.34 18.13 16.04
N CYS A 76 -19.12 19.16 15.69
CA CYS A 76 -20.53 18.95 15.32
C CYS A 76 -20.66 18.05 14.09
N SER A 77 -21.57 17.08 14.15
CA SER A 77 -22.01 16.25 13.02
C SER A 77 -22.65 17.09 11.90
N GLY A 78 -22.61 16.60 10.67
CA GLY A 78 -23.28 17.24 9.52
C GLY A 78 -22.42 18.27 8.79
N LEU A 79 -21.11 18.03 8.70
CA LEU A 79 -20.19 18.90 7.97
C LEU A 79 -20.45 18.82 6.46
N THR A 80 -20.45 19.98 5.82
CA THR A 80 -20.41 20.06 4.35
C THR A 80 -19.04 19.57 3.85
N ASP A 81 -18.99 19.08 2.62
CA ASP A 81 -17.75 18.63 1.96
C ASP A 81 -16.65 19.70 2.00
N GLY A 82 -17.02 20.97 1.77
CA GLY A 82 -16.10 22.10 1.90
C GLY A 82 -15.53 22.27 3.32
N ALA A 83 -16.35 22.09 4.36
CA ALA A 83 -15.91 22.20 5.74
C ALA A 83 -14.98 21.03 6.14
N VAL A 84 -15.29 19.81 5.69
CA VAL A 84 -14.43 18.63 5.87
C VAL A 84 -13.05 18.87 5.27
N ARG A 85 -12.99 19.26 3.98
CA ARG A 85 -11.72 19.53 3.28
C ARG A 85 -10.91 20.62 3.98
N ALA A 86 -11.55 21.73 4.35
CA ALA A 86 -10.88 22.84 5.02
C ALA A 86 -10.29 22.43 6.38
N ARG A 87 -10.99 21.59 7.14
CA ARG A 87 -10.53 21.10 8.45
C ARG A 87 -9.39 20.09 8.31
N ALA A 88 -9.54 19.09 7.43
CA ALA A 88 -8.48 18.13 7.15
C ALA A 88 -7.19 18.84 6.66
N SER A 89 -7.34 19.82 5.78
CA SER A 89 -6.21 20.66 5.31
C SER A 89 -5.53 21.42 6.46
N ALA A 90 -6.30 22.00 7.37
CA ALA A 90 -5.75 22.73 8.51
C ALA A 90 -5.01 21.81 9.49
N ILE A 91 -5.54 20.61 9.75
CA ILE A 91 -4.86 19.56 10.54
C ILE A 91 -3.55 19.15 9.87
N ASN A 92 -3.57 18.88 8.56
CA ASN A 92 -2.39 18.51 7.80
C ASN A 92 -1.31 19.61 7.88
N CYS A 93 -1.69 20.88 7.73
CA CYS A 93 -0.77 22.01 7.86
C CYS A 93 -0.13 22.08 9.27
N CYS A 94 -0.87 21.75 10.33
CA CYS A 94 -0.33 21.70 11.69
C CYS A 94 0.71 20.57 11.83
N ILE A 95 0.39 19.37 11.34
CA ILE A 95 1.33 18.23 11.33
C ILE A 95 2.59 18.60 10.53
N ASP A 96 2.43 19.20 9.35
CA ASP A 96 3.55 19.62 8.51
C ASP A 96 4.45 20.63 9.24
N THR A 97 3.84 21.59 9.95
CA THR A 97 4.58 22.58 10.74
C THR A 97 5.38 21.95 11.87
N LEU A 98 4.84 20.91 12.53
CA LEU A 98 5.51 20.19 13.61
C LEU A 98 6.68 19.34 13.09
N LEU A 99 6.52 18.69 11.93
CA LEU A 99 7.50 17.75 11.40
C LEU A 99 8.55 18.37 10.46
N ALA A 100 8.27 19.53 9.85
CA ALA A 100 9.18 20.17 8.90
C ALA A 100 10.61 20.40 9.43
N PRO A 101 10.84 20.86 10.68
CA PRO A 101 12.19 21.01 11.19
C PRO A 101 12.98 19.70 11.22
N VAL A 102 12.32 18.60 11.60
CA VAL A 102 12.94 17.28 11.70
C VAL A 102 13.29 16.74 10.31
N ILE A 103 12.34 16.85 9.37
CA ILE A 103 12.54 16.46 7.97
C ILE A 103 13.73 17.23 7.38
N GLY A 104 13.77 18.56 7.57
CA GLY A 104 14.86 19.40 7.08
C GLY A 104 16.23 19.04 7.68
N ALA A 105 16.27 18.62 8.95
CA ALA A 105 17.51 18.17 9.59
C ALA A 105 18.02 16.83 9.01
N VAL A 106 17.11 15.87 8.75
CA VAL A 106 17.47 14.60 8.10
C VAL A 106 17.96 14.86 6.67
N GLU A 107 17.27 15.70 5.91
CA GLU A 107 17.69 16.09 4.55
C GLU A 107 19.05 16.79 4.56
N ALA A 108 19.31 17.68 5.52
CA ALA A 108 20.59 18.37 5.64
C ALA A 108 21.74 17.43 6.03
N MET A 109 21.47 16.39 6.83
CA MET A 109 22.47 15.36 7.17
C MET A 109 22.82 14.53 5.94
N VAL A 110 21.81 14.07 5.19
CA VAL A 110 22.05 13.19 4.04
C VAL A 110 22.53 13.96 2.81
N GLY A 111 22.12 15.22 2.66
CA GLY A 111 22.43 16.08 1.53
C GLY A 111 23.80 16.77 1.57
N LYS A 112 24.60 16.59 2.64
CA LYS A 112 26.00 17.02 2.69
C LYS A 112 26.89 15.88 2.18
N PRO A 113 27.30 15.87 0.89
CA PRO A 113 28.36 14.96 0.45
C PRO A 113 29.64 15.35 1.18
N GLY A 114 29.92 14.67 2.29
CA GLY A 114 31.14 14.88 3.04
C GLY A 114 32.34 14.51 2.19
N LYS A 115 33.40 15.33 2.23
CA LYS A 115 34.74 14.96 1.75
C LYS A 115 35.41 13.87 2.62
N GLY A 116 34.67 13.27 3.55
CA GLY A 116 35.01 12.11 4.37
C GLY A 116 33.77 11.22 4.51
N ALA A 117 33.98 9.91 4.62
CA ALA A 117 32.99 8.84 4.47
C ALA A 117 31.84 8.76 5.50
N GLU A 118 31.47 9.87 6.16
CA GLU A 118 30.58 9.87 7.33
C GLU A 118 29.14 10.37 7.03
N GLY A 119 28.79 10.62 5.77
CA GLY A 119 27.45 11.08 5.38
C GLY A 119 26.81 10.22 4.29
N GLY A 120 25.47 10.13 4.31
CA GLY A 120 24.69 9.49 3.25
C GLY A 120 23.64 8.50 3.75
N TRP A 121 22.75 8.10 2.84
CA TRP A 121 21.70 7.11 3.13
C TRP A 121 22.25 5.74 3.55
N GLU A 122 23.50 5.42 3.24
CA GLU A 122 24.12 4.12 3.55
C GLU A 122 24.54 3.98 5.02
N VAL A 123 24.87 5.09 5.69
CA VAL A 123 25.33 5.08 7.08
C VAL A 123 24.22 5.42 8.08
N LEU A 124 23.16 6.09 7.63
CA LEU A 124 22.04 6.52 8.47
C LEU A 124 21.30 5.33 9.09
N GLN A 125 21.10 5.32 10.40
CA GLN A 125 20.26 4.35 11.10
C GLN A 125 18.99 5.02 11.63
N LEU A 126 17.95 4.24 11.96
CA LEU A 126 16.69 4.82 12.46
C LEU A 126 16.88 5.54 13.79
N ARG A 127 17.77 5.03 14.65
CA ARG A 127 18.14 5.70 15.90
C ARG A 127 18.73 7.10 15.67
N ASP A 128 19.39 7.33 14.53
CA ASP A 128 19.95 8.63 14.19
C ASP A 128 18.83 9.61 13.80
N ILE A 129 17.78 9.13 13.14
CA ILE A 129 16.54 9.90 12.89
C ILE A 129 15.92 10.35 14.22
N VAL A 130 15.76 9.45 15.19
CA VAL A 130 15.18 9.79 16.51
C VAL A 130 16.07 10.79 17.26
N LYS A 131 17.39 10.60 17.26
CA LYS A 131 18.33 11.54 17.89
C LYS A 131 18.28 12.93 17.26
N MET A 132 18.28 13.00 15.93
CA MET A 132 18.11 14.26 15.20
C MET A 132 16.79 14.92 15.55
N ALA A 133 15.69 14.15 15.53
CA ALA A 133 14.37 14.66 15.87
C ALA A 133 14.33 15.25 17.28
N THR A 134 14.95 14.57 18.24
CA THR A 134 15.06 15.02 19.63
C THR A 134 15.83 16.34 19.71
N ALA A 135 17.02 16.41 19.10
CA ALA A 135 17.83 17.62 19.10
C ALA A 135 17.13 18.81 18.41
N VAL A 136 16.39 18.54 17.33
CA VAL A 136 15.61 19.55 16.60
C VAL A 136 14.39 20.01 17.41
N ALA A 137 13.67 19.08 18.05
CA ALA A 137 12.55 19.44 18.90
C ALA A 137 13.02 20.38 20.04
N GLU A 138 14.12 20.02 20.71
CA GLU A 138 14.67 20.81 21.80
C GLU A 138 15.16 22.20 21.33
N SER A 139 15.87 22.27 20.21
CA SER A 139 16.49 23.51 19.73
C SER A 139 15.53 24.43 18.95
N ALA A 140 14.72 23.88 18.06
CA ALA A 140 13.88 24.66 17.14
C ALA A 140 12.49 24.96 17.70
N THR A 141 11.96 24.07 18.55
CA THR A 141 10.56 24.16 19.00
C THR A 141 10.42 24.52 20.47
N SER A 142 11.53 24.57 21.24
CA SER A 142 11.52 24.71 22.71
C SER A 142 10.56 23.70 23.37
N CYS A 143 10.41 22.54 22.75
CA CYS A 143 9.45 21.51 23.10
C CYS A 143 10.16 20.17 23.21
N SER A 144 9.76 19.36 24.19
CA SER A 144 10.26 17.99 24.28
C SER A 144 9.73 17.14 23.12
N MET A 145 10.49 16.11 22.74
CA MET A 145 10.06 15.14 21.73
C MET A 145 8.73 14.46 22.13
N VAL A 146 8.54 14.21 23.43
CA VAL A 146 7.29 13.64 23.98
C VAL A 146 6.08 14.50 23.62
N ARG A 147 6.15 15.81 23.89
CA ARG A 147 5.06 16.74 23.57
C ARG A 147 4.83 16.89 22.06
N LEU A 148 5.88 16.80 21.24
CA LEU A 148 5.74 16.77 19.79
C LEU A 148 4.96 15.54 19.34
N GLY A 149 5.34 14.35 19.83
CA GLY A 149 4.64 13.10 19.56
C GLY A 149 3.18 13.14 19.99
N GLU A 150 2.89 13.58 21.21
CA GLU A 150 1.51 13.75 21.70
C GLU A 150 0.69 14.71 20.81
N GLY A 151 1.29 15.80 20.35
CA GLY A 151 0.63 16.75 19.45
C GLY A 151 0.27 16.11 18.11
N VAL A 152 1.18 15.34 17.51
CA VAL A 152 0.94 14.64 16.24
C VAL A 152 -0.13 13.56 16.41
N ASP A 153 -0.07 12.75 17.47
CA ASP A 153 -1.05 11.69 17.73
C ASP A 153 -2.48 12.24 17.92
N ARG A 154 -2.61 13.35 18.66
CA ARG A 154 -3.89 14.05 18.80
C ARG A 154 -4.43 14.56 17.45
N LEU A 155 -3.58 15.15 16.63
CA LEU A 155 -3.96 15.62 15.29
C LEU A 155 -4.39 14.47 14.37
N LEU A 156 -3.70 13.32 14.42
CA LEU A 156 -4.08 12.11 13.71
C LEU A 156 -5.43 11.55 14.19
N SER A 157 -5.66 11.58 15.50
CA SER A 157 -6.95 11.16 16.09
C SER A 157 -8.10 12.05 15.63
N LEU A 158 -7.90 13.37 15.58
CA LEU A 158 -8.88 14.31 15.02
C LEU A 158 -9.13 14.04 13.53
N LEU A 159 -8.08 13.80 12.76
CA LEU A 159 -8.17 13.48 11.34
C LEU A 159 -9.00 12.21 11.09
N LEU A 160 -8.83 11.19 11.94
CA LEU A 160 -9.61 9.95 11.90
C LEU A 160 -11.09 10.20 12.20
N SER A 161 -11.40 11.01 13.22
CA SER A 161 -12.78 11.34 13.57
C SER A 161 -13.50 12.03 12.40
N ILE A 162 -12.85 13.01 11.76
CA ILE A 162 -13.39 13.66 10.56
C ILE A 162 -13.60 12.64 9.45
N TRP A 163 -12.63 11.76 9.21
CA TRP A 163 -12.72 10.75 8.16
C TRP A 163 -13.90 9.79 8.38
N LYS A 164 -14.18 9.38 9.63
CA LYS A 164 -15.31 8.52 9.98
C LYS A 164 -16.66 9.20 9.77
N GLU A 165 -16.74 10.52 9.97
CA GLU A 165 -17.97 11.30 9.78
C GLU A 165 -18.24 11.68 8.32
N CYS A 166 -17.26 11.48 7.42
CA CYS A 166 -17.47 11.75 6.00
C CYS A 166 -18.52 10.81 5.40
N ASP A 167 -19.28 11.34 4.44
CA ASP A 167 -20.19 10.52 3.64
C ASP A 167 -19.38 9.50 2.80
N PRO A 168 -19.69 8.19 2.84
CA PRO A 168 -19.01 7.16 2.05
C PRO A 168 -18.96 7.48 0.55
N ARG A 169 -19.96 8.19 0.03
CA ARG A 169 -20.06 8.58 -1.39
C ARG A 169 -18.95 9.52 -1.86
N TRP A 170 -18.15 10.07 -0.94
CA TRP A 170 -17.02 10.97 -1.27
C TRP A 170 -15.69 10.23 -1.45
N GLU A 171 -15.72 8.91 -1.65
CA GLU A 171 -14.53 8.06 -1.70
C GLU A 171 -13.46 8.55 -2.70
N SER A 172 -13.88 9.07 -3.86
CA SER A 172 -12.99 9.69 -4.85
C SER A 172 -12.29 10.97 -4.37
N ALA A 173 -12.93 11.74 -3.47
CA ALA A 173 -12.39 12.96 -2.88
C ALA A 173 -11.60 12.72 -1.57
N ARG A 174 -11.82 11.57 -0.91
CA ARG A 174 -11.11 11.18 0.32
C ARG A 174 -9.63 10.92 0.09
N GLY A 175 -9.26 10.47 -1.12
CA GLY A 175 -7.94 9.92 -1.41
C GLY A 175 -6.78 10.82 -0.98
N THR A 176 -6.75 12.07 -1.42
CA THR A 176 -5.62 13.00 -1.18
C THR A 176 -5.86 13.99 -0.06
N THR A 177 -7.12 14.36 0.19
CA THR A 177 -7.52 15.36 1.19
C THR A 177 -6.95 15.06 2.58
N PHE A 178 -6.96 13.79 2.96
CA PHE A 178 -6.54 13.34 4.28
C PHE A 178 -5.05 12.95 4.34
N GLN A 179 -4.37 12.80 3.20
CA GLN A 179 -2.95 12.42 3.21
C GLN A 179 -2.09 13.58 3.73
N ASN A 180 -1.18 13.27 4.63
CA ASN A 180 -0.24 14.26 5.17
C ASN A 180 1.12 14.14 4.50
N GLN A 181 1.62 15.21 3.87
CA GLN A 181 2.87 15.17 3.14
C GLN A 181 4.07 14.86 4.05
N SER A 182 4.18 15.51 5.21
CA SER A 182 5.35 15.37 6.08
C SER A 182 5.45 13.99 6.72
N ILE A 183 4.33 13.39 7.15
CA ILE A 183 4.31 11.99 7.62
C ILE A 183 4.75 11.06 6.48
N ASN A 184 4.26 11.29 5.26
CA ASN A 184 4.64 10.46 4.12
C ASN A 184 6.12 10.59 3.75
N MET A 185 6.70 11.79 3.84
CA MET A 185 8.12 12.03 3.64
C MET A 185 8.94 11.32 4.73
N LEU A 186 8.58 11.49 6.01
CA LEU A 186 9.25 10.85 7.14
C LEU A 186 9.25 9.32 7.00
N LEU A 187 8.10 8.72 6.68
CA LEU A 187 8.03 7.27 6.46
C LEU A 187 8.76 6.82 5.19
N GLY A 188 8.85 7.68 4.16
CA GLY A 188 9.72 7.45 3.02
C GLY A 188 11.20 7.33 3.43
N MET A 189 11.67 8.23 4.30
CA MET A 189 13.04 8.18 4.85
C MET A 189 13.26 6.93 5.69
N VAL A 190 12.31 6.59 6.55
CA VAL A 190 12.31 5.35 7.36
C VAL A 190 12.36 4.12 6.44
N SER A 191 11.58 4.11 5.36
CA SER A 191 11.58 3.03 4.36
C SER A 191 12.94 2.85 3.70
N ILE A 192 13.63 3.95 3.34
CA ILE A 192 14.97 3.89 2.78
C ILE A 192 15.92 3.24 3.78
N VAL A 193 15.94 3.71 5.03
CA VAL A 193 16.84 3.16 6.06
C VAL A 193 16.54 1.69 6.36
N LEU A 194 15.26 1.33 6.55
CA LEU A 194 14.85 -0.03 6.88
C LEU A 194 15.03 -1.01 5.75
N CYS A 195 14.96 -0.54 4.50
CA CYS A 195 14.76 -1.41 3.37
C CYS A 195 15.75 -1.16 2.22
N ARG A 196 16.85 -0.43 2.47
CA ARG A 196 17.96 -0.23 1.52
C ARG A 196 18.70 -1.53 1.18
N GLN A 197 18.84 -2.43 2.16
CA GLN A 197 19.53 -3.69 1.93
C GLN A 197 18.59 -4.68 1.25
N VAL A 198 19.01 -5.17 0.09
CA VAL A 198 18.33 -6.24 -0.67
C VAL A 198 18.76 -7.61 -0.15
N ALA A 199 19.07 -7.69 1.14
CA ALA A 199 19.41 -8.93 1.81
C ALA A 199 18.19 -9.43 2.60
N HIS A 200 18.21 -10.74 2.84
CA HIS A 200 17.43 -11.30 3.94
C HIS A 200 18.17 -10.98 5.21
N ASP A 201 17.52 -10.26 6.11
CA ASP A 201 18.12 -9.87 7.38
C ASP A 201 18.08 -11.05 8.34
N SER A 202 19.10 -11.18 9.19
CA SER A 202 19.03 -12.12 10.30
C SER A 202 17.92 -11.71 11.27
N GLU A 203 17.37 -12.67 12.01
CA GLU A 203 16.35 -12.41 13.02
C GLU A 203 16.80 -11.33 14.04
N SER A 204 18.08 -11.33 14.41
CA SER A 204 18.65 -10.31 15.30
C SER A 204 18.60 -8.89 14.71
N VAL A 205 18.95 -8.73 13.44
CA VAL A 205 18.88 -7.44 12.73
C VAL A 205 17.43 -6.99 12.62
N TRP A 206 16.51 -7.93 12.36
CA TRP A 206 15.09 -7.62 12.30
C TRP A 206 14.53 -7.14 13.65
N ARG A 207 14.84 -7.85 14.75
CA ARG A 207 14.44 -7.43 16.10
C ARG A 207 15.00 -6.05 16.47
N GLN A 208 16.23 -5.76 16.06
CA GLN A 208 16.81 -4.43 16.23
C GLN A 208 16.00 -3.38 15.45
N ARG A 209 15.73 -3.62 14.16
CA ARG A 209 14.92 -2.70 13.33
C ARG A 209 13.51 -2.51 13.85
N GLN A 210 12.89 -3.56 14.38
CA GLN A 210 11.58 -3.50 15.04
C GLN A 210 11.64 -2.59 16.28
N THR A 211 12.66 -2.76 17.12
CA THR A 211 12.87 -1.91 18.31
C THR A 211 13.05 -0.44 17.89
N GLU A 212 13.89 -0.19 16.89
CA GLU A 212 14.13 1.15 16.37
C GLU A 212 12.86 1.75 15.73
N TRP A 213 12.07 0.93 15.04
CA TRP A 213 10.79 1.32 14.48
C TRP A 213 9.77 1.71 15.57
N HIS A 214 9.69 0.94 16.66
CA HIS A 214 8.86 1.30 17.81
C HIS A 214 9.30 2.64 18.43
N LEU A 215 10.61 2.89 18.54
CA LEU A 215 11.13 4.17 19.01
C LEU A 215 10.73 5.33 18.10
N VAL A 216 10.82 5.15 16.78
CA VAL A 216 10.34 6.15 15.81
C VAL A 216 8.84 6.37 15.99
N ARG A 217 8.03 5.30 16.07
CA ARG A 217 6.58 5.44 16.24
C ARG A 217 6.21 6.23 17.50
N GLY A 218 6.76 5.85 18.64
CA GLY A 218 6.49 6.52 19.90
C GLY A 218 6.96 7.97 19.92
N ALA A 219 8.18 8.22 19.41
CA ALA A 219 8.74 9.58 19.40
C ALA A 219 7.90 10.55 18.56
N PHE A 220 7.38 10.11 17.41
CA PHE A 220 6.62 10.95 16.49
C PHE A 220 5.09 10.85 16.65
N GLY A 221 4.58 10.12 17.64
CA GLY A 221 3.13 9.97 17.84
C GLY A 221 2.43 9.22 16.70
N LEU A 222 3.07 8.18 16.16
CA LEU A 222 2.57 7.38 15.04
C LEU A 222 1.93 6.06 15.53
N GLU A 223 1.24 6.11 16.67
CA GLU A 223 0.73 4.91 17.36
C GLU A 223 -0.76 4.64 17.12
N GLY A 224 -1.55 5.66 16.75
CA GLY A 224 -3.00 5.54 16.56
C GLY A 224 -3.48 5.07 15.18
N ALA A 225 -4.74 4.64 15.12
CA ALA A 225 -5.44 4.26 13.88
C ALA A 225 -5.56 5.41 12.86
N GLY A 226 -5.47 6.67 13.32
CA GLY A 226 -5.49 7.85 12.46
C GLY A 226 -4.30 7.94 11.52
N LEU A 227 -3.19 7.25 11.84
CA LEU A 227 -2.05 7.16 10.94
C LEU A 227 -2.47 6.60 9.58
N GLY A 228 -3.26 5.53 9.54
CA GLY A 228 -3.71 4.91 8.28
C GLY A 228 -4.46 5.89 7.36
N VAL A 229 -5.16 6.87 7.92
CA VAL A 229 -5.87 7.90 7.15
C VAL A 229 -4.90 8.91 6.52
N ALA A 230 -3.82 9.24 7.23
CA ALA A 230 -2.80 10.20 6.79
C ALA A 230 -1.81 9.66 5.73
N LEU A 231 -1.81 8.36 5.47
CA LEU A 231 -0.82 7.73 4.61
C LEU A 231 -1.23 7.61 3.15
N SER A 232 -0.26 7.85 2.28
CA SER A 232 -0.29 7.45 0.88
C SER A 232 -0.23 5.92 0.74
N PRO A 233 -0.68 5.35 -0.39
CA PRO A 233 -0.66 3.91 -0.61
C PRO A 233 0.72 3.24 -0.41
N PRO A 234 1.86 3.81 -0.89
CA PRO A 234 3.17 3.22 -0.66
C PRO A 234 3.55 3.10 0.83
N ASN A 235 3.18 4.10 1.64
CA ASN A 235 3.49 4.07 3.07
C ASN A 235 2.52 3.21 3.88
N LYS A 236 1.26 3.06 3.44
CA LYS A 236 0.35 2.03 3.97
C LYS A 236 0.94 0.64 3.74
N SER A 237 1.43 0.38 2.53
CA SER A 237 2.11 -0.87 2.18
C SER A 237 3.33 -1.11 3.08
N LEU A 238 4.17 -0.10 3.30
CA LEU A 238 5.29 -0.19 4.25
C LEU A 238 4.82 -0.58 5.66
N LEU A 239 3.77 0.05 6.19
CA LEU A 239 3.26 -0.29 7.52
C LEU A 239 2.75 -1.72 7.60
N VAL A 240 1.98 -2.16 6.60
CA VAL A 240 1.49 -3.55 6.53
C VAL A 240 2.67 -4.53 6.51
N TYR A 241 3.70 -4.23 5.72
CA TYR A 241 4.93 -5.02 5.70
C TYR A 241 5.61 -5.06 7.07
N LEU A 242 5.82 -3.90 7.71
CA LEU A 242 6.49 -3.81 9.01
C LEU A 242 5.73 -4.56 10.10
N LEU A 243 4.40 -4.42 10.14
CA LEU A 243 3.54 -5.14 11.09
C LEU A 243 3.63 -6.65 10.85
N ASN A 244 3.43 -7.10 9.62
CA ASN A 244 3.46 -8.52 9.27
C ASN A 244 4.83 -9.14 9.58
N ALA A 245 5.92 -8.49 9.16
CA ALA A 245 7.26 -8.99 9.45
C ALA A 245 7.59 -8.91 10.96
N SER A 246 7.03 -7.97 11.72
CA SER A 246 7.20 -7.91 13.18
C SER A 246 6.50 -9.05 13.93
N GLU A 247 5.34 -9.51 13.43
CA GLU A 247 4.53 -10.57 14.04
C GLU A 247 4.99 -11.97 13.61
N HIS A 248 5.38 -12.12 12.35
CA HIS A 248 5.65 -13.42 11.73
C HIS A 248 7.11 -13.63 11.32
N GLY A 249 7.96 -12.61 11.48
CA GLY A 249 9.30 -12.59 10.92
C GLY A 249 9.29 -12.33 9.40
N GLU A 250 10.49 -12.22 8.84
CA GLU A 250 10.68 -12.11 7.39
C GLU A 250 11.21 -13.43 6.82
N GLY A 251 10.48 -13.96 5.84
CA GLY A 251 10.90 -15.12 5.05
C GLY A 251 11.72 -14.74 3.82
N LYS A 252 12.49 -15.70 3.31
CA LYS A 252 13.15 -15.64 2.01
C LYS A 252 12.66 -16.79 1.13
N LEU A 253 12.29 -16.46 -0.11
CA LEU A 253 11.99 -17.45 -1.13
C LEU A 253 12.86 -17.19 -2.37
N SER A 254 13.70 -18.17 -2.71
CA SER A 254 14.45 -18.18 -3.97
C SER A 254 13.69 -19.04 -4.97
N LEU A 255 13.37 -18.46 -6.12
CA LEU A 255 12.63 -19.11 -7.18
C LEU A 255 13.52 -19.24 -8.41
N ARG A 256 13.40 -20.35 -9.12
CA ARG A 256 13.99 -20.53 -10.45
C ARG A 256 12.84 -20.73 -11.41
N VAL A 257 12.50 -19.69 -12.17
CA VAL A 257 11.29 -19.70 -12.97
C VAL A 257 11.55 -19.25 -14.40
N GLN A 258 10.82 -19.77 -15.37
CA GLN A 258 10.70 -19.17 -16.69
C GLN A 258 9.84 -17.91 -16.58
N ARG A 259 10.22 -16.89 -17.34
CA ARG A 259 9.61 -15.57 -17.30
C ARG A 259 8.11 -15.62 -17.57
N GLU A 260 7.72 -16.33 -18.62
CA GLU A 260 6.34 -16.47 -19.08
C GLU A 260 5.51 -17.38 -18.16
N LEU A 261 6.17 -18.23 -17.37
CA LEU A 261 5.53 -19.21 -16.48
C LEU A 261 5.67 -18.85 -14.99
N ALA A 262 6.01 -17.59 -14.67
CA ALA A 262 6.35 -17.14 -13.32
C ALA A 262 5.31 -17.57 -12.27
N LEU A 263 4.01 -17.44 -12.56
CA LEU A 263 2.94 -17.87 -11.66
C LEU A 263 2.90 -19.41 -11.51
N HIS A 264 2.82 -20.14 -12.62
CA HIS A 264 2.63 -21.59 -12.61
C HIS A 264 3.81 -22.34 -12.02
N GLU A 265 5.04 -21.96 -12.39
CA GLU A 265 6.22 -22.59 -11.81
C GLU A 265 6.37 -22.25 -10.32
N THR A 266 5.89 -21.09 -9.87
CA THR A 266 5.81 -20.79 -8.42
C THR A 266 4.90 -21.76 -7.68
N VAL A 267 3.76 -22.17 -8.26
CA VAL A 267 2.89 -23.20 -7.68
C VAL A 267 3.68 -24.50 -7.47
N THR A 268 4.37 -24.97 -8.52
CA THR A 268 5.19 -26.19 -8.48
C THR A 268 6.29 -26.10 -7.42
N HIS A 269 6.99 -24.96 -7.33
CA HIS A 269 8.02 -24.73 -6.31
C HIS A 269 7.47 -24.79 -4.88
N LEU A 270 6.32 -24.14 -4.64
CA LEU A 270 5.70 -24.13 -3.31
C LEU A 270 5.15 -25.50 -2.91
N GLN A 271 4.58 -26.24 -3.86
CA GLN A 271 4.14 -27.62 -3.66
C GLN A 271 5.31 -28.54 -3.30
N TYR A 272 6.37 -28.54 -4.11
CA TYR A 272 7.54 -29.38 -3.87
C TYR A 272 8.23 -29.07 -2.54
N ALA A 273 8.25 -27.80 -2.13
CA ALA A 273 8.82 -27.38 -0.87
C ALA A 273 7.93 -27.68 0.36
N GLY A 274 6.70 -28.21 0.18
CA GLY A 274 5.73 -28.38 1.27
C GLY A 274 5.29 -27.05 1.90
N LYS A 275 5.40 -25.96 1.13
CA LYS A 275 5.15 -24.58 1.58
C LYS A 275 3.80 -24.02 1.11
N LEU A 276 3.15 -24.73 0.20
CA LEU A 276 1.78 -24.42 -0.21
C LEU A 276 0.87 -24.47 1.03
N PHE A 277 0.04 -23.44 1.20
CA PHE A 277 -0.88 -23.28 2.35
C PHE A 277 -0.25 -23.05 3.73
N THR A 278 1.07 -23.20 3.90
CA THR A 278 1.72 -23.09 5.22
C THR A 278 2.50 -21.80 5.41
N HIS A 279 2.85 -21.10 4.33
CA HIS A 279 3.55 -19.83 4.42
C HIS A 279 2.61 -18.65 4.69
N THR A 280 2.45 -18.35 5.97
CA THR A 280 1.87 -17.10 6.48
C THR A 280 3.01 -16.14 6.84
N GLY A 281 3.04 -14.95 6.24
CA GLY A 281 4.02 -13.92 6.59
C GLY A 281 4.56 -13.11 5.41
N ALA A 282 5.41 -12.13 5.70
CA ALA A 282 6.14 -11.34 4.71
C ALA A 282 7.33 -12.13 4.17
N VAL A 283 7.36 -12.37 2.85
CA VAL A 283 8.41 -13.13 2.19
C VAL A 283 9.07 -12.30 1.09
N LYS A 284 10.37 -12.04 1.21
CA LYS A 284 11.16 -11.49 0.12
C LYS A 284 11.39 -12.55 -0.96
N VAL A 285 10.92 -12.27 -2.16
CA VAL A 285 11.07 -13.14 -3.33
C VAL A 285 12.34 -12.76 -4.10
N PHE A 286 13.15 -13.76 -4.41
CA PHE A 286 14.39 -13.66 -5.16
C PHE A 286 14.28 -14.58 -6.39
N PRO A 287 13.65 -14.11 -7.47
CA PRO A 287 13.49 -14.88 -8.69
C PRO A 287 14.81 -14.91 -9.47
N LEU A 288 15.11 -16.06 -10.05
CA LEU A 288 16.12 -16.28 -11.07
C LEU A 288 15.37 -16.72 -12.33
N PHE A 289 15.38 -15.87 -13.36
CA PHE A 289 14.76 -16.21 -14.63
C PHE A 289 15.64 -17.18 -15.41
N MET A 290 15.06 -18.30 -15.83
CA MET A 290 15.76 -19.37 -16.54
C MET A 290 15.62 -19.18 -18.04
N VAL A 291 16.72 -19.36 -18.79
CA VAL A 291 16.70 -19.29 -20.26
C VAL A 291 15.99 -20.54 -20.81
N PRO A 292 14.91 -20.38 -21.61
CA PRO A 292 14.18 -21.52 -22.16
C PRO A 292 15.08 -22.42 -23.03
N GLY A 293 15.03 -23.73 -22.78
CA GLY A 293 15.79 -24.72 -23.55
C GLY A 293 17.28 -24.83 -23.20
N GLU A 294 17.80 -24.01 -22.29
CA GLU A 294 19.18 -24.10 -21.81
C GLU A 294 19.24 -24.71 -20.41
N ASN A 295 20.03 -25.78 -20.25
CA ASN A 295 20.11 -26.53 -19.00
C ASN A 295 20.71 -25.70 -17.85
N GLY A 296 19.84 -25.03 -17.09
CA GLY A 296 20.21 -24.31 -15.88
C GLY A 296 20.82 -22.93 -16.13
N ALA A 297 20.81 -22.43 -17.38
CA ALA A 297 21.26 -21.08 -17.68
C ALA A 297 20.28 -20.05 -17.12
N VAL A 298 20.82 -18.99 -16.52
CA VAL A 298 20.05 -17.91 -15.89
C VAL A 298 20.18 -16.68 -16.76
N GLU A 299 19.05 -16.01 -17.01
CA GLU A 299 19.02 -14.73 -17.73
C GLU A 299 19.88 -13.69 -17.01
N ALA A 300 20.58 -12.85 -17.79
CA ALA A 300 21.32 -11.74 -17.23
C ALA A 300 20.37 -10.74 -16.56
N GLY A 301 20.62 -10.42 -15.30
CA GLY A 301 19.85 -9.43 -14.56
C GLY A 301 20.56 -9.00 -13.28
N GLU A 302 20.54 -7.70 -12.99
CA GLU A 302 21.18 -7.14 -11.80
C GLU A 302 20.15 -6.54 -10.83
N GLY A 303 20.46 -6.66 -9.53
CA GLY A 303 19.79 -5.93 -8.45
C GLY A 303 18.30 -6.25 -8.28
N HIS A 304 17.48 -5.18 -8.20
CA HIS A 304 16.04 -5.28 -7.95
C HIS A 304 15.18 -5.56 -9.19
N GLY A 305 15.75 -5.46 -10.40
CA GLY A 305 15.03 -5.59 -11.66
C GLY A 305 14.22 -6.88 -11.74
N PRO A 306 14.87 -8.06 -11.58
CA PRO A 306 14.18 -9.35 -11.68
C PRO A 306 13.02 -9.52 -10.70
N ARG A 307 13.14 -8.95 -9.49
CA ARG A 307 12.07 -9.01 -8.49
C ARG A 307 10.83 -8.24 -8.94
N LYS A 308 10.99 -6.98 -9.38
CA LYS A 308 9.84 -6.17 -9.80
C LYS A 308 9.16 -6.77 -11.01
N GLU A 309 9.96 -7.27 -11.94
CA GLU A 309 9.50 -7.92 -13.16
C GLU A 309 8.76 -9.22 -12.88
N PHE A 310 9.23 -10.04 -11.94
CA PHE A 310 8.54 -11.26 -11.52
C PHE A 310 7.11 -11.03 -11.08
N PHE A 311 6.83 -9.99 -10.29
CA PHE A 311 5.45 -9.73 -9.87
C PHE A 311 4.58 -9.32 -11.05
N VAL A 312 5.11 -8.53 -11.99
CA VAL A 312 4.39 -8.14 -13.22
C VAL A 312 4.08 -9.36 -14.08
N GLU A 313 5.05 -10.26 -14.31
CA GLU A 313 4.82 -11.47 -15.09
C GLU A 313 3.89 -12.46 -14.38
N ALA A 314 4.03 -12.61 -13.06
CA ALA A 314 3.13 -13.45 -12.28
C ALA A 314 1.69 -12.92 -12.33
N GLY A 315 1.49 -11.60 -12.22
CA GLY A 315 0.17 -11.00 -12.41
C GLY A 315 -0.34 -11.13 -13.84
N ALA A 316 0.52 -10.99 -14.85
CA ALA A 316 0.15 -11.24 -16.24
C ALA A 316 -0.38 -12.68 -16.43
N GLY A 317 0.24 -13.67 -15.78
CA GLY A 317 -0.24 -15.06 -15.74
C GLY A 317 -1.60 -15.24 -15.05
N MET A 318 -2.05 -14.28 -14.23
CA MET A 318 -3.39 -14.34 -13.61
C MET A 318 -4.50 -13.91 -14.57
N VAL A 319 -4.20 -13.07 -15.57
CA VAL A 319 -5.20 -12.37 -16.40
C VAL A 319 -5.11 -12.67 -17.90
N HIS A 320 -3.98 -13.16 -18.40
CA HIS A 320 -3.76 -13.36 -19.83
C HIS A 320 -3.83 -14.83 -20.24
N ASP A 321 -4.57 -15.09 -21.31
CA ASP A 321 -4.43 -16.27 -22.16
C ASP A 321 -3.34 -16.00 -23.21
N LYS A 322 -2.08 -15.93 -22.76
CA LYS A 322 -0.93 -15.82 -23.69
C LYS A 322 -0.88 -17.13 -24.51
N LYS A 323 -0.54 -17.06 -25.80
CA LYS A 323 -0.41 -18.27 -26.65
C LYS A 323 0.64 -19.24 -26.11
N GLU A 324 1.63 -18.72 -25.40
CA GLU A 324 2.71 -19.43 -24.74
C GLU A 324 2.22 -20.17 -23.47
N LEU A 325 1.07 -19.77 -22.93
CA LEU A 325 0.40 -20.39 -21.78
C LEU A 325 -0.69 -21.40 -22.19
N ARG A 326 -0.70 -21.87 -23.45
CA ARG A 326 -1.69 -22.87 -23.92
C ARG A 326 -1.73 -24.08 -22.98
N GLY A 327 -2.83 -24.22 -22.25
CA GLY A 327 -3.06 -25.26 -21.24
C GLY A 327 -3.25 -24.72 -19.82
N ASN A 328 -2.89 -23.47 -19.57
CA ASN A 328 -3.05 -22.79 -18.29
C ASN A 328 -4.18 -21.76 -18.38
N PRO A 329 -5.36 -22.04 -17.81
CA PRO A 329 -6.47 -21.11 -17.89
C PRO A 329 -6.25 -19.91 -16.95
N PRO A 330 -6.65 -18.69 -17.34
CA PRO A 330 -6.50 -17.50 -16.50
C PRO A 330 -7.41 -17.59 -15.27
N ILE A 331 -6.93 -17.06 -14.14
CA ILE A 331 -7.68 -16.97 -12.88
C ILE A 331 -8.76 -15.90 -12.98
N PHE A 332 -8.46 -14.83 -13.71
CA PHE A 332 -9.38 -13.73 -13.94
C PHE A 332 -9.65 -13.53 -15.43
N THR A 333 -10.91 -13.36 -15.78
CA THR A 333 -11.37 -13.03 -17.14
C THR A 333 -11.87 -11.59 -17.18
N TYR A 334 -11.63 -10.90 -18.29
CA TYR A 334 -12.10 -9.52 -18.46
C TYR A 334 -13.59 -9.51 -18.83
N VAL A 335 -14.41 -8.90 -17.98
CA VAL A 335 -15.84 -8.75 -18.20
C VAL A 335 -16.08 -7.41 -18.88
N ARG A 336 -16.47 -7.44 -20.16
CA ARG A 336 -16.56 -6.24 -20.99
C ARG A 336 -17.63 -5.26 -20.52
N SER A 337 -18.80 -5.76 -20.10
CA SER A 337 -19.90 -4.95 -19.54
C SER A 337 -19.46 -4.18 -18.29
N ALA A 338 -18.73 -4.87 -17.40
CA ALA A 338 -18.22 -4.32 -16.16
C ALA A 338 -16.96 -3.44 -16.32
N GLY A 339 -16.26 -3.53 -17.46
CA GLY A 339 -15.00 -2.80 -17.68
C GLY A 339 -13.85 -3.21 -16.75
N GLN A 340 -13.92 -4.41 -16.16
CA GLN A 340 -12.96 -4.90 -15.17
C GLN A 340 -12.79 -6.42 -15.22
N TYR A 341 -11.75 -6.93 -14.57
CA TYR A 341 -11.52 -8.37 -14.42
C TYR A 341 -12.48 -8.98 -13.39
N SER A 342 -12.89 -10.22 -13.59
CA SER A 342 -13.67 -11.02 -12.64
C SER A 342 -13.06 -12.40 -12.47
N LEU A 343 -13.44 -13.13 -11.42
CA LEU A 343 -13.04 -14.53 -11.24
C LEU A 343 -13.54 -15.37 -12.43
N ASN A 344 -12.67 -16.23 -12.95
CA ASN A 344 -13.01 -17.14 -14.02
C ASN A 344 -13.87 -18.30 -13.49
N LEU A 345 -15.20 -18.15 -13.58
CA LEU A 345 -16.16 -19.16 -13.10
C LEU A 345 -16.18 -20.45 -13.94
N SER A 346 -15.50 -20.47 -15.10
CA SER A 346 -15.38 -21.68 -15.93
C SER A 346 -14.29 -22.64 -15.44
N LEU A 347 -13.47 -22.23 -14.46
CA LEU A 347 -12.41 -23.08 -13.91
C LEU A 347 -13.01 -24.27 -13.15
N PRO A 348 -12.52 -25.51 -13.38
CA PRO A 348 -12.95 -26.65 -12.61
C PRO A 348 -12.48 -26.52 -11.16
N ARG A 349 -13.30 -26.99 -10.21
CA ARG A 349 -12.88 -27.14 -8.81
C ARG A 349 -11.99 -28.37 -8.66
N SER A 350 -10.71 -28.20 -8.97
CA SER A 350 -9.66 -29.21 -8.78
C SER A 350 -8.63 -28.72 -7.77
N ALA A 351 -7.91 -29.65 -7.14
CA ALA A 351 -6.82 -29.32 -6.21
C ALA A 351 -5.72 -28.46 -6.88
N GLU A 352 -5.52 -28.65 -8.18
CA GLU A 352 -4.58 -27.84 -8.98
C GLU A 352 -5.06 -26.39 -9.11
N MET A 353 -6.33 -26.17 -9.43
CA MET A 353 -6.89 -24.82 -9.53
C MET A 353 -6.97 -24.13 -8.17
N GLU A 354 -7.23 -24.87 -7.10
CA GLU A 354 -7.16 -24.36 -5.72
C GLU A 354 -5.73 -23.91 -5.35
N ALA A 355 -4.73 -24.72 -5.69
CA ALA A 355 -3.31 -24.37 -5.47
C ALA A 355 -2.90 -23.13 -6.28
N LEU A 356 -3.37 -23.03 -7.53
CA LEU A 356 -3.13 -21.88 -8.40
C LEU A 356 -3.79 -20.61 -7.84
N ALA A 357 -5.07 -20.67 -7.46
CA ALA A 357 -5.80 -19.55 -6.88
C ALA A 357 -5.18 -19.09 -5.56
N TRP A 358 -4.79 -20.03 -4.69
CA TRP A 358 -4.09 -19.72 -3.46
C TRP A 358 -2.74 -19.04 -3.72
N THR A 359 -1.96 -19.58 -4.64
CA THR A 359 -0.65 -19.01 -5.00
C THR A 359 -0.79 -17.61 -5.59
N ALA A 360 -1.82 -17.36 -6.40
CA ALA A 360 -2.09 -16.03 -6.93
C ALA A 360 -2.44 -15.02 -5.83
N GLY A 361 -3.31 -15.41 -4.89
CA GLY A 361 -3.60 -14.60 -3.70
C GLY A 361 -2.36 -14.33 -2.85
N TRP A 362 -1.52 -15.35 -2.67
CA TRP A 362 -0.25 -15.22 -1.95
C TRP A 362 0.71 -14.25 -2.67
N ILE A 363 0.95 -14.41 -3.97
CA ILE A 363 1.80 -13.51 -4.77
C ILE A 363 1.27 -12.07 -4.70
N ALA A 364 -0.05 -11.87 -4.85
CA ALA A 364 -0.67 -10.56 -4.74
C ALA A 364 -0.39 -9.93 -3.36
N GLY A 365 -0.52 -10.68 -2.27
CA GLY A 365 -0.15 -10.22 -0.93
C GLY A 365 1.35 -9.91 -0.79
N GLN A 366 2.22 -10.72 -1.38
CA GLN A 366 3.68 -10.52 -1.30
C GLN A 366 4.18 -9.28 -2.06
N THR A 367 3.37 -8.67 -2.93
CA THR A 367 3.71 -7.38 -3.57
C THR A 367 4.03 -6.29 -2.54
N VAL A 368 3.37 -6.33 -1.38
CA VAL A 368 3.57 -5.42 -0.25
C VAL A 368 4.99 -5.58 0.31
N ALA A 369 5.37 -6.79 0.70
CA ALA A 369 6.70 -7.08 1.25
C ALA A 369 7.82 -6.83 0.26
N ASN A 370 7.54 -7.01 -1.04
CA ASN A 370 8.53 -6.87 -2.10
C ASN A 370 8.58 -5.47 -2.71
N ARG A 371 7.67 -4.57 -2.33
CA ARG A 371 7.53 -3.21 -2.87
C ARG A 371 7.47 -3.21 -4.40
N SER A 372 6.67 -4.12 -4.92
CA SER A 372 6.47 -4.35 -6.36
C SER A 372 5.01 -4.12 -6.73
N LEU A 373 4.76 -3.83 -8.00
CA LEU A 373 3.41 -3.86 -8.56
C LEU A 373 3.10 -5.27 -9.05
N LEU A 374 1.85 -5.71 -8.92
CA LEU A 374 1.41 -7.00 -9.46
C LEU A 374 1.34 -7.00 -10.99
N GLY A 375 1.20 -5.85 -11.65
CA GLY A 375 1.00 -5.81 -13.10
C GLY A 375 -0.37 -6.32 -13.58
N ALA A 376 -1.24 -6.78 -12.69
CA ALA A 376 -2.62 -7.16 -12.97
C ALA A 376 -3.62 -6.24 -12.24
N PRO A 377 -4.59 -5.63 -12.95
CA PRO A 377 -5.62 -4.81 -12.33
C PRO A 377 -6.72 -5.72 -11.77
N LEU A 378 -6.54 -6.18 -10.53
CA LEU A 378 -7.53 -7.02 -9.83
C LEU A 378 -8.84 -6.24 -9.58
N PRO A 379 -10.01 -6.91 -9.60
CA PRO A 379 -11.30 -6.26 -9.35
C PRO A 379 -11.38 -5.57 -7.99
N LEU A 380 -12.01 -4.40 -7.94
CA LEU A 380 -12.27 -3.70 -6.67
C LEU A 380 -13.10 -4.54 -5.70
N LEU A 381 -14.06 -5.29 -6.25
CA LEU A 381 -14.92 -6.21 -5.49
C LEU A 381 -14.12 -7.25 -4.69
N LEU A 382 -12.99 -7.72 -5.23
CA LEU A 382 -12.11 -8.65 -4.52
C LEU A 382 -11.54 -8.00 -3.26
N PHE A 383 -11.09 -6.75 -3.33
CA PHE A 383 -10.57 -6.03 -2.18
C PHE A 383 -11.66 -5.73 -1.16
N GLU A 384 -12.88 -5.41 -1.60
CA GLU A 384 -14.02 -5.24 -0.70
C GLU A 384 -14.34 -6.53 0.06
N ARG A 385 -14.36 -7.68 -0.63
CA ARG A 385 -14.53 -9.00 0.00
C ARG A 385 -13.42 -9.33 0.99
N LEU A 386 -12.16 -9.00 0.66
CA LEU A 386 -11.01 -9.22 1.53
C LEU A 386 -11.06 -8.35 2.79
N LEU A 387 -11.47 -7.08 2.65
CA LEU A 387 -11.55 -6.13 3.76
C LEU A 387 -12.74 -6.40 4.69
N ARG A 388 -13.90 -6.77 4.15
CA ARG A 388 -15.10 -7.06 4.94
C ARG A 388 -15.08 -8.48 5.53
N GLY A 389 -14.31 -9.40 4.94
CA GLY A 389 -14.25 -10.78 5.41
C GLY A 389 -15.64 -11.42 5.39
N ASP A 390 -15.99 -12.14 6.45
CA ASP A 390 -17.29 -12.82 6.57
C ASP A 390 -18.48 -11.86 6.67
N LYS A 391 -18.24 -10.56 6.86
CA LYS A 391 -19.28 -9.51 6.83
C LYS A 391 -19.53 -8.96 5.42
N PHE A 392 -18.91 -9.55 4.40
CA PHE A 392 -19.19 -9.18 3.04
C PHE A 392 -20.54 -9.77 2.62
N GLU A 393 -21.52 -8.88 2.41
CA GLU A 393 -22.83 -9.22 1.90
C GLU A 393 -22.92 -8.77 0.44
N VAL A 394 -23.44 -9.65 -0.42
CA VAL A 394 -23.73 -9.34 -1.81
C VAL A 394 -25.14 -8.75 -1.87
N ASP A 395 -25.25 -7.55 -2.41
CA ASP A 395 -26.53 -6.90 -2.66
C ASP A 395 -26.56 -6.26 -4.05
N MET A 396 -27.72 -5.69 -4.40
CA MET A 396 -27.88 -5.00 -5.68
C MET A 396 -27.00 -3.75 -5.81
N GLY A 397 -26.56 -3.14 -4.71
CA GLY A 397 -25.64 -2.00 -4.74
C GLY A 397 -24.22 -2.43 -5.12
N VAL A 398 -23.77 -3.58 -4.60
CA VAL A 398 -22.52 -4.22 -4.97
C VAL A 398 -22.52 -4.58 -6.46
N LEU A 399 -23.61 -5.19 -6.95
CA LEU A 399 -23.72 -5.52 -8.36
C LEU A 399 -23.76 -4.26 -9.23
N ASP A 400 -24.51 -3.22 -8.85
CA ASP A 400 -24.59 -1.96 -9.60
C ASP A 400 -23.24 -1.24 -9.70
N ALA A 401 -22.41 -1.33 -8.65
CA ALA A 401 -21.05 -0.79 -8.66
C ALA A 401 -20.07 -1.64 -9.49
N PHE A 402 -20.31 -2.95 -9.59
CA PHE A 402 -19.43 -3.88 -10.29
C PHE A 402 -19.79 -4.02 -11.79
N ASP A 403 -21.03 -4.37 -12.09
CA ASP A 403 -21.60 -4.52 -13.43
C ASP A 403 -22.97 -3.81 -13.49
N PRO A 404 -22.99 -2.50 -13.82
CA PRO A 404 -24.22 -1.72 -13.86
C PRO A 404 -25.20 -2.20 -14.93
N GLU A 405 -24.72 -2.83 -16.01
CA GLU A 405 -25.58 -3.39 -17.06
C GLU A 405 -26.32 -4.62 -16.54
N ALA A 406 -25.61 -5.53 -15.87
CA ALA A 406 -26.22 -6.69 -15.22
C ALA A 406 -27.20 -6.26 -14.11
N ALA A 407 -26.83 -5.27 -13.30
CA ALA A 407 -27.71 -4.73 -12.28
C ALA A 407 -28.99 -4.13 -12.88
N LEU A 408 -28.87 -3.39 -13.98
CA LEU A 408 -30.03 -2.83 -14.69
C LEU A 408 -30.90 -3.93 -15.30
N ALA A 409 -30.30 -5.00 -15.85
CA ALA A 409 -31.03 -6.14 -16.37
C ALA A 409 -31.89 -6.79 -15.27
N ILE A 410 -31.31 -7.11 -14.11
CA ILE A 410 -32.04 -7.68 -12.97
C ILE A 410 -33.14 -6.71 -12.48
N LYS A 411 -32.83 -5.41 -12.36
CA LYS A 411 -33.81 -4.38 -11.99
C LYS A 411 -34.97 -4.27 -12.99
N ASN A 412 -34.72 -4.54 -14.27
CA ASN A 412 -35.76 -4.53 -15.29
C ASN A 412 -36.60 -5.81 -15.23
N THR A 413 -35.96 -6.97 -15.07
CA THR A 413 -36.65 -8.27 -14.93
C THR A 413 -37.61 -8.30 -13.74
N THR A 414 -37.17 -7.77 -12.59
CA THR A 414 -38.02 -7.65 -11.39
C THR A 414 -39.24 -6.75 -11.60
N ARG A 415 -39.23 -5.87 -12.61
CA ARG A 415 -40.32 -4.95 -12.96
C ARG A 415 -41.20 -5.41 -14.11
N LEU A 416 -40.86 -6.51 -14.80
CA LEU A 416 -41.65 -7.05 -15.89
C LEU A 416 -43.04 -7.46 -15.42
N GLN A 417 -44.05 -7.28 -16.26
CA GLN A 417 -45.37 -7.82 -15.98
C GLN A 417 -45.32 -9.35 -15.98
N GLU A 418 -46.22 -9.99 -15.25
CA GLU A 418 -46.23 -11.46 -15.08
C GLU A 418 -46.24 -12.22 -16.41
N ALA A 419 -46.98 -11.73 -17.40
CA ALA A 419 -47.03 -12.33 -18.73
C ALA A 419 -45.69 -12.22 -19.49
N GLU A 420 -45.04 -11.06 -19.40
CA GLU A 420 -43.73 -10.80 -20.04
C GLU A 420 -42.62 -11.61 -19.36
N PHE A 421 -42.65 -11.68 -18.02
CA PHE A 421 -41.71 -12.47 -17.24
C PHE A 421 -41.81 -13.96 -17.61
N ARG A 422 -43.02 -14.52 -17.73
CA ARG A 422 -43.20 -15.92 -18.19
C ARG A 422 -42.68 -16.15 -19.60
N GLN A 423 -42.94 -15.23 -20.53
CA GLN A 423 -42.38 -15.33 -21.88
C GLN A 423 -40.84 -15.32 -21.88
N MET A 424 -40.23 -14.50 -21.02
CA MET A 424 -38.78 -14.47 -20.85
C MET A 424 -38.25 -15.79 -20.27
N LEU A 425 -38.90 -16.36 -19.25
CA LEU A 425 -38.54 -17.68 -18.71
C LEU A 425 -38.63 -18.79 -19.75
N ASP A 426 -39.67 -18.76 -20.59
CA ASP A 426 -39.85 -19.74 -21.68
C ASP A 426 -38.73 -19.60 -22.74
N LEU A 427 -38.24 -18.38 -22.99
CA LEU A 427 -37.14 -18.12 -23.94
C LEU A 427 -35.77 -18.56 -23.38
N GLU A 428 -35.57 -18.50 -22.07
CA GLU A 428 -34.33 -18.89 -21.41
C GLU A 428 -34.29 -20.34 -20.90
N ASP A 429 -35.34 -21.12 -21.18
CA ASP A 429 -35.50 -22.51 -20.72
C ASP A 429 -35.52 -22.64 -19.18
N CYS A 430 -36.08 -21.62 -18.51
CA CYS A 430 -36.23 -21.50 -17.06
C CYS A 430 -37.71 -21.51 -16.63
N ALA A 431 -38.58 -22.15 -17.42
CA ALA A 431 -40.02 -22.16 -17.20
C ALA A 431 -40.38 -22.69 -15.80
N GLY A 432 -41.26 -21.95 -15.10
CA GLY A 432 -41.74 -22.31 -13.77
C GLY A 432 -40.94 -21.74 -12.59
N MET A 433 -39.79 -21.10 -12.83
CA MET A 433 -39.10 -20.34 -11.79
C MET A 433 -39.94 -19.13 -11.33
N THR A 434 -39.89 -18.82 -10.04
CA THR A 434 -40.39 -17.57 -9.50
C THR A 434 -39.44 -16.41 -9.81
N ARG A 435 -39.90 -15.15 -9.65
CA ARG A 435 -39.01 -13.98 -9.82
C ARG A 435 -37.80 -14.06 -8.88
N ASP A 436 -38.02 -14.41 -7.63
CA ASP A 436 -36.96 -14.50 -6.60
C ASP A 436 -35.99 -15.67 -6.84
N GLU A 437 -36.39 -16.72 -7.56
CA GLU A 437 -35.49 -17.82 -7.95
C GLU A 437 -34.67 -17.48 -9.19
N TYR A 438 -35.22 -16.66 -10.09
CA TYR A 438 -34.57 -16.25 -11.33
C TYR A 438 -33.55 -15.12 -11.11
N THR A 439 -33.84 -14.18 -10.22
CA THR A 439 -33.00 -13.00 -9.91
C THR A 439 -32.15 -13.24 -8.68
#